data_AF-A0AAW0EPW8-F1
#
_entry.id   AF-A0AAW0EPW8-F1
#
_cell.length_a   1.000
_cell.length_b   1.000
_cell.length_c   1.000
_cell.angle_alpha   90.00
_cell.angle_beta   90.00
_cell.angle_gamma   90.00
#
_symmetry.space_group_name_H-M   'P 1'
#
loop_
_entity.id
_entity.type
_entity.pdbx_description
1 polymer ?
#
loop_
_entity_poly.entity_id
_entity_poly.type
_entity_poly.pdbx_seq_one_letter_code
_entity_poly.pdbx_strand_id
1 'polypeptide(L)' 'MAPFWTNVLNYTYARGFIRVPIVLALPIFFNKYVLYQYEGAFKSWNVGHNQVDIWNRLQAKVAADAE' A
#
# COMPACT_ATOMS: atom_id res chain seq x y z
N MET A 1 20.55 26.23 22.82
CA MET A 1 20.00 26.38 21.46
C MET A 1 19.57 24.99 20.98
N ALA A 2 18.35 24.80 20.48
CA ALA A 2 17.91 23.48 20.02
C ALA A 2 18.68 23.04 18.76
N PRO A 3 19.00 21.75 18.58
CA PRO A 3 19.69 21.25 17.39
C PRO A 3 18.94 21.57 16.10
N PHE A 4 19.66 21.70 14.99
CA PHE A 4 19.11 22.07 13.68
C PHE A 4 17.88 21.22 13.31
N TRP A 5 17.99 19.89 13.36
CA TRP A 5 16.89 18.99 13.01
C TRP A 5 15.69 19.09 13.96
N THR A 6 15.93 19.36 15.24
CA THR A 6 14.86 19.60 16.21
C THR A 6 14.05 20.84 15.85
N ASN A 7 14.71 21.92 15.44
CA ASN A 7 14.01 23.12 14.96
C ASN A 7 13.23 22.85 13.68
N VAL A 8 13.85 22.18 12.69
CA VAL A 8 13.19 21.83 11.43
C VAL A 8 11.90 21.04 11.69
N LEU A 9 11.97 20.00 12.53
CA LEU A 9 10.79 19.19 12.89
C LEU A 9 9.73 20.03 13.61
N ASN A 10 10.12 20.82 14.61
CA ASN A 10 9.20 21.65 15.37
C ASN A 10 8.48 22.65 14.46
N TYR A 11 9.20 23.35 13.57
CA TYR A 11 8.56 24.31 12.66
C TYR A 11 7.67 23.64 11.61
N THR A 12 8.08 22.48 11.10
CA THR A 12 7.31 21.71 10.11
C THR A 12 5.99 21.21 10.70
N TYR A 13 6.01 20.68 11.93
CA TYR A 13 4.84 20.06 12.55
C TYR A 13 4.04 20.97 13.49
N ALA A 14 4.56 22.16 13.86
CA ALA A 14 3.83 23.13 14.68
C ALA A 14 2.71 23.86 13.94
N ARG A 15 2.78 23.93 12.60
CA ARG A 15 1.81 24.66 11.77
C ARG A 15 0.80 23.70 11.16
N GLY A 16 -0.47 23.86 11.51
CA GLY A 16 -1.56 23.01 11.01
C GLY A 16 -1.63 22.93 9.48
N PHE A 17 -1.42 24.05 8.79
CA PHE A 17 -1.46 24.11 7.31
C PHE A 17 -0.30 23.36 6.63
N ILE A 18 0.80 23.07 7.35
CA ILE A 18 1.92 22.24 6.87
C ILE A 18 1.71 20.79 7.29
N ARG A 19 1.38 20.58 8.57
CA ARG A 19 1.19 19.24 9.16
C ARG A 19 0.05 18.47 8.51
N VAL A 20 -1.11 19.09 8.31
CA VAL A 20 -2.31 18.38 7.82
C VAL A 20 -2.09 17.75 6.44
N PRO A 21 -1.57 18.47 5.43
CA PRO A 21 -1.23 17.86 4.15
C PRO A 21 -0.23 16.70 4.26
N ILE A 22 0.81 16.81 5.10
CA ILE A 22 1.81 15.75 5.31
C ILE A 22 1.15 14.50 5.88
N VAL A 23 0.34 14.65 6.92
CA VAL A 23 -0.35 13.52 7.57
C VAL A 23 -1.37 12.86 6.64
N LEU A 24 -2.04 13.64 5.79
CA LEU A 24 -2.98 13.10 4.79
C LEU A 24 -2.26 12.39 3.63
N ALA A 25 -1.05 12.82 3.26
CA ALA A 25 -0.27 12.20 2.19
C ALA A 25 0.45 10.92 2.65
N LEU A 26 0.79 10.82 3.95
CA LEU A 26 1.57 9.70 4.48
C LEU A 26 0.94 8.32 4.19
N PRO A 27 -0.37 8.07 4.39
CA PRO A 27 -0.99 6.78 4.06
C PRO A 27 -0.92 6.44 2.57
N ILE A 28 -1.03 7.44 1.69
CA ILE A 28 -0.97 7.25 0.24
C ILE A 28 0.42 6.75 -0.16
N PHE A 29 1.47 7.41 0.35
CA PHE A 29 2.85 7.00 0.09
C PHE A 29 3.20 5.68 0.75
N PHE A 30 2.72 5.44 1.96
CA PHE A 30 2.91 4.16 2.65
C PHE A 30 2.29 3.00 1.86
N ASN A 31 1.06 3.14 1.38
CA ASN A 31 0.43 2.12 0.54
C ASN A 31 1.24 1.86 -0.73
N LYS A 32 1.68 2.91 -1.42
CA LYS A 32 2.40 2.80 -2.70
C LYS A 32 3.81 2.23 -2.58
N TYR A 33 4.57 2.65 -1.57
CA TYR A 33 6.01 2.33 -1.48
C TYR A 33 6.34 1.25 -0.47
N VAL A 34 5.46 0.99 0.51
CA VAL A 34 5.66 -0.05 1.51
C VAL A 34 4.76 -1.23 1.23
N LEU A 35 3.43 -1.06 1.29
CA LEU A 35 2.51 -2.21 1.16
C LEU A 35 2.61 -2.89 -0.21
N TYR A 36 2.75 -2.10 -1.28
CA TYR A 36 2.94 -2.65 -2.63
C TYR A 36 4.14 -3.61 -2.74
N GLN A 37 5.24 -3.33 -2.02
CA GLN A 37 6.42 -4.20 -2.05
C GLN A 37 6.14 -5.59 -1.48
N TYR A 38 5.19 -5.70 -0.56
CA TYR A 38 4.80 -6.96 0.05
C TYR A 38 3.71 -7.69 -0.75
N GLU A 39 3.09 -7.07 -1.75
CA GLU A 39 1.99 -7.67 -2.52
C GLU A 39 2.42 -8.99 -3.16
N GLY A 40 3.64 -9.05 -3.71
CA GLY A 40 4.21 -10.28 -4.27
C GLY A 40 4.32 -11.41 -3.24
N ALA A 41 4.81 -11.10 -2.05
CA ALA A 41 4.93 -12.06 -0.95
C ALA A 41 3.56 -12.54 -0.45
N PHE A 42 2.58 -11.64 -0.36
CA PHE A 42 1.20 -12.00 -0.02
C PHE A 42 0.55 -12.89 -1.08
N LYS A 43 0.78 -12.62 -2.37
CA LYS A 43 0.31 -13.47 -3.47
C LYS A 43 0.96 -14.84 -3.43
N SER A 44 2.28 -14.92 -3.20
CA SER A 44 3.00 -16.19 -3.12
C SER A 44 2.61 -17.02 -1.90
N TRP A 45 2.30 -16.38 -0.77
CA TRP A 45 1.77 -17.09 0.39
C TRP A 45 0.37 -17.64 0.12
N ASN A 46 -0.50 -16.86 -0.52
CA ASN A 46 -1.89 -17.26 -0.79
C ASN A 46 -2.09 -17.95 -2.16
N VAL A 47 -1.07 -18.66 -2.66
CA VAL A 47 -1.20 -19.39 -3.93
C VAL A 47 -2.36 -20.39 -3.85
N GLY A 48 -3.19 -20.41 -4.89
CA GLY A 48 -4.39 -21.23 -4.99
C GLY A 48 -5.61 -20.72 -4.20
N HIS A 49 -5.44 -19.67 -3.41
CA HIS A 49 -6.50 -19.12 -2.54
C HIS A 49 -6.70 -17.62 -2.74
N ASN A 50 -5.84 -16.95 -3.51
CA ASN A 50 -6.05 -15.56 -3.88
C ASN A 50 -7.15 -15.40 -4.94
N GLN A 51 -7.70 -14.20 -5.02
CA GLN A 51 -8.83 -13.89 -5.91
C GLN A 51 -8.51 -14.13 -7.39
N VAL A 52 -7.25 -13.87 -7.81
CA VAL A 52 -6.80 -14.09 -9.19
C VAL A 52 -6.82 -15.58 -9.53
N ASP A 53 -6.32 -16.43 -8.64
CA ASP A 53 -6.30 -17.88 -8.83
C ASP A 53 -7.71 -18.47 -8.83
N ILE A 54 -8.61 -17.94 -8.01
CA ILE A 54 -10.03 -18.32 -8.03
C ILE A 54 -10.64 -17.94 -9.38
N TRP A 55 -10.42 -16.71 -9.84
CA TRP A 55 -10.93 -16.23 -11.12
C TRP A 55 -10.42 -17.06 -12.30
N ASN A 56 -9.11 -17.32 -12.36
CA ASN A 56 -8.50 -18.12 -13.41
C ASN A 56 -9.07 -19.54 -13.45
N ARG A 57 -9.32 -20.15 -12.28
CA ARG A 57 -9.97 -21.47 -12.20
C ARG A 57 -11.42 -21.43 -12.69
N LEU A 58 -12.17 -20.40 -12.33
CA LEU A 58 -13.55 -20.24 -12.83
C LEU A 58 -13.58 -20.06 -14.35
N GLN A 59 -12.67 -19.24 -14.88
CA GLN A 59 -12.55 -19.01 -16.32
C GLN A 59 -12.22 -20.31 -17.07
N ALA A 60 -11.29 -21.13 -16.53
CA ALA A 60 -10.95 -22.42 -17.12
C ALA A 60 -12.13 -23.41 -17.12
N LYS A 61 -12.93 -23.44 -16.04
CA LYS A 61 -14.14 -24.29 -15.97
C LYS A 61 -15.19 -23.87 -17.00
N VAL A 62 -15.48 -22.58 -17.10
CA VAL A 62 -16.46 -22.06 -18.07
C VAL A 62 -16.03 -22.37 -19.51
N ALA A 63 -14.73 -22.31 -19.81
CA ALA A 63 -14.22 -22.67 -21.13
C ALA A 63 -14.39 -24.16 -21.44
N ALA A 64 -14.12 -25.03 -20.46
CA ALA A 64 -14.30 -26.48 -20.62
C ALA A 64 -15.77 -26.89 -20.75
N ASP A 65 -16.70 -26.18 -20.10
CA ASP A 65 -18.14 -26.43 -20.21
C ASP A 65 -18.73 -25.96 -21.56
N ALA A 66 -17.99 -25.15 -22.33
CA ALA A 66 -18.42 -24.61 -23.61
C ALA A 66 -17.95 -25.43 -24.83
N GLU A 67 -17.06 -26.40 -24.64
CA GLU A 67 -16.60 -27.39 -25.63
C GLU A 67 -17.46 -28.67 -25.60
#